data_AF-D5BJG1-F1
#
_entry.id   AF-D5BJG1-F1
#
_cell.length_a   1.000
_cell.length_b   1.000
_cell.length_c   1.000
_cell.angle_alpha   90.00
_cell.angle_beta   90.00
_cell.angle_gamma   90.00
#
_symmetry.space_group_name_H-M   'P 1'
#
loop_
_entity.id
_entity.type
_entity.pdbx_description
1 polymer ?
#
loop_
_entity_poly.entity_id
_entity_poly.type
_entity_poly.pdbx_seq_one_letter_code
_entity_poly.pdbx_strand_id
1 'polypeptide(L)'
;MRQKKEAFYFEVDRQLKLNRKILKTYNYKGYTTVRKTALLNDGFNPDFFSHYWKNSRGDVYFFVYDYGFLDLKKSGKDKYLIVQWQEYMKK
;
A
#
# COMPACT_ATOMS: atom_id res chain seq x y z
N MET A 1 11.62 -29.69 11.02
CA MET A 1 12.31 -28.44 10.62
C MET A 1 12.05 -28.03 9.15
N ARG A 2 10.79 -28.13 8.67
CA ARG A 2 10.36 -27.56 7.37
C ARG A 2 9.22 -26.54 7.55
N GLN A 3 8.29 -26.83 8.45
CA GLN A 3 7.17 -25.94 8.83
C GLN A 3 7.56 -24.54 9.34
N LYS A 4 8.67 -24.38 10.07
CA LYS A 4 9.09 -23.05 10.58
C LYS A 4 9.66 -22.12 9.49
N LYS A 5 10.18 -22.66 8.38
CA LYS A 5 10.83 -21.86 7.33
C LYS A 5 9.84 -21.09 6.45
N GLU A 6 8.61 -21.57 6.33
CA GLU A 6 7.58 -20.97 5.47
C GLU A 6 6.57 -20.11 6.25
N ALA A 7 6.61 -20.14 7.59
CA ALA A 7 5.67 -19.38 8.43
C ALA A 7 5.70 -17.88 8.12
N PHE A 8 6.90 -17.30 8.01
CA PHE A 8 7.07 -15.89 7.64
C PHE A 8 6.57 -15.59 6.22
N TYR A 9 6.81 -16.50 5.27
CA TYR A 9 6.31 -16.34 3.91
C TYR A 9 4.77 -16.26 3.89
N PHE A 10 4.08 -17.16 4.60
CA PHE A 10 2.62 -17.16 4.68
C PHE A 10 2.07 -15.94 5.44
N GLU A 11 2.79 -15.45 6.45
CA GLU A 11 2.45 -14.23 7.18
C GLU A 11 2.49 -13.01 6.26
N VAL A 12 3.61 -12.83 5.54
CA VAL A 12 3.79 -11.76 4.55
C VAL A 12 2.74 -11.85 3.45
N ASP A 13 2.51 -13.02 2.89
CA ASP A 13 1.51 -13.24 1.84
C ASP A 13 0.09 -12.90 2.33
N ARG A 14 -0.28 -13.32 3.54
CA ARG A 14 -1.57 -12.97 4.15
C ARG A 14 -1.71 -11.47 4.35
N GLN A 15 -0.66 -10.80 4.84
CA GLN A 15 -0.70 -9.36 5.08
C GLN A 15 -0.76 -8.56 3.77
N LEU A 16 -0.01 -8.96 2.73
CA LEU A 16 -0.07 -8.34 1.40
C LEU A 16 -1.46 -8.50 0.77
N LYS A 17 -2.08 -9.67 0.89
CA LYS A 17 -3.45 -9.91 0.41
C LYS A 17 -4.47 -9.04 1.14
N LEU A 18 -4.34 -8.91 2.47
CA LEU A 18 -5.19 -8.04 3.28
C LEU A 18 -5.02 -6.57 2.88
N ASN A 19 -3.78 -6.09 2.81
CA ASN A 19 -3.47 -4.73 2.38
C ASN A 19 -4.07 -4.42 1.01
N ARG A 20 -3.89 -5.32 0.03
CA ARG A 20 -4.46 -5.15 -1.32
C ARG A 20 -5.98 -5.02 -1.28
N LYS A 21 -6.65 -5.89 -0.50
CA LYS A 21 -8.11 -5.85 -0.33
C LYS A 21 -8.56 -4.51 0.25
N ILE A 22 -7.90 -4.03 1.30
CA ILE A 22 -8.23 -2.74 1.95
C ILE A 22 -8.04 -1.59 0.97
N LEU A 23 -6.87 -1.47 0.34
CA LEU A 23 -6.59 -0.39 -0.62
C LEU A 23 -7.61 -0.39 -1.77
N LYS A 24 -7.99 -1.57 -2.28
CA LYS A 24 -9.06 -1.69 -3.29
C LYS A 24 -10.41 -1.21 -2.78
N THR A 25 -10.81 -1.58 -1.56
CA THR A 25 -12.10 -1.16 -0.97
C THR A 25 -12.21 0.35 -0.85
N TYR A 26 -11.13 1.02 -0.43
CA TYR A 26 -11.12 2.46 -0.27
C TYR A 26 -10.91 3.25 -1.57
N ASN A 27 -10.39 2.62 -2.62
CA ASN A 27 -10.11 3.28 -3.89
C ASN A 27 -11.27 3.17 -4.89
N TYR A 28 -12.34 3.94 -4.67
CA TYR A 28 -13.55 3.90 -5.51
C TYR A 28 -13.38 4.51 -6.91
N LYS A 29 -12.43 5.44 -7.08
CA LYS A 29 -12.31 6.26 -8.31
C LYS A 29 -10.92 6.15 -8.98
N GLY A 30 -10.10 5.18 -8.60
CA GLY A 30 -8.71 5.05 -9.06
C GLY A 30 -7.73 6.01 -8.39
N TYR A 31 -8.22 7.04 -7.69
CA TYR A 31 -7.47 7.98 -6.87
C TYR A 31 -8.32 8.40 -5.67
N THR A 32 -7.87 8.16 -4.43
CA THR A 32 -8.64 8.53 -3.22
C THR A 32 -7.72 8.87 -2.04
N THR A 33 -8.06 9.90 -1.28
CA THR A 33 -7.34 10.24 -0.04
C THR A 33 -8.11 9.79 1.18
N VAL A 34 -7.47 9.00 2.05
CA VAL A 34 -8.08 8.37 3.22
C VAL A 34 -7.30 8.70 4.48
N ARG A 35 -7.95 8.84 5.64
CA ARG A 35 -7.25 9.00 6.93
C ARG A 35 -6.42 7.75 7.23
N LYS A 36 -5.20 7.91 7.73
CA LYS A 36 -4.35 6.74 8.05
C LYS A 36 -5.02 5.82 9.05
N THR A 37 -5.58 6.40 10.10
CA THR A 37 -6.28 5.66 11.16
C THR A 37 -7.40 4.77 10.63
N ALA A 38 -8.13 5.18 9.58
CA ALA A 38 -9.17 4.34 8.99
C ALA A 38 -8.58 3.07 8.36
N LEU A 39 -7.49 3.18 7.60
CA LEU A 39 -6.83 2.01 7.03
C LEU A 39 -6.22 1.12 8.12
N LEU A 40 -5.53 1.72 9.09
CA LEU A 40 -4.88 0.98 10.17
C LEU A 40 -5.88 0.21 11.03
N ASN A 41 -7.05 0.80 11.32
CA ASN A 41 -8.13 0.14 12.06
C ASN A 41 -8.70 -1.07 11.30
N ASP A 42 -8.68 -1.04 9.97
CA ASP A 42 -9.12 -2.15 9.12
C ASP A 42 -8.04 -3.24 8.93
N GLY A 43 -6.88 -3.08 9.56
CA GLY A 43 -5.77 -4.04 9.52
C GLY A 43 -4.74 -3.79 8.41
N PHE A 44 -4.75 -2.61 7.80
CA PHE A 44 -3.70 -2.21 6.87
C PHE A 44 -2.37 -2.05 7.61
N ASN A 45 -1.30 -2.61 7.05
CA ASN A 45 0.05 -2.44 7.57
C ASN A 45 0.97 -1.87 6.47
N PRO A 46 1.42 -0.60 6.57
CA PRO A 46 2.24 0.03 5.53
C PRO A 46 3.64 -0.60 5.38
N ASP A 47 4.11 -1.39 6.36
CA ASP A 47 5.42 -2.03 6.29
C ASP A 47 5.45 -3.20 5.28
N PHE A 48 4.28 -3.67 4.84
CA PHE A 48 4.12 -4.75 3.88
C PHE A 48 3.75 -4.20 2.49
N PHE A 49 4.76 -4.02 1.65
CA PHE A 49 4.63 -3.62 0.25
C PHE A 49 5.50 -4.49 -0.65
N SER A 50 5.15 -4.54 -1.94
CA SER A 50 5.79 -5.37 -2.96
C SER A 50 6.87 -4.64 -3.77
N HIS A 51 6.66 -3.35 -4.04
CA HIS A 51 7.60 -2.50 -4.77
C HIS A 51 7.27 -1.03 -4.50
N TYR A 52 8.10 -0.13 -5.02
CA TYR A 52 7.88 1.30 -4.93
C TYR A 52 8.09 1.97 -6.28
N TRP A 53 7.51 3.14 -6.44
CA TRP A 53 7.75 4.03 -7.58
C TRP A 53 7.98 5.45 -7.07
N LYS A 54 8.95 6.14 -7.65
CA LYS A 54 9.29 7.51 -7.26
C LYS A 54 8.98 8.45 -8.41
N ASN A 55 8.21 9.50 -8.15
CA ASN A 55 7.92 10.50 -9.17
C ASN A 55 9.08 11.49 -9.35
N SER A 56 9.00 12.33 -10.39
CA SER A 56 10.00 13.39 -10.66
C SER A 56 10.12 14.44 -9.56
N ARG A 57 9.09 14.60 -8.71
CA ARG A 57 9.09 15.50 -7.54
C ARG A 57 9.74 14.87 -6.30
N GLY A 58 10.13 13.60 -6.37
CA GLY A 58 10.74 12.85 -5.28
C GLY A 58 9.74 12.26 -4.28
N ASP A 59 8.45 12.24 -4.58
CA ASP A 59 7.47 11.51 -3.77
C ASP A 59 7.59 10.02 -4.04
N VAL A 60 7.58 9.22 -2.97
CA VAL A 60 7.72 7.76 -3.03
C VAL A 60 6.37 7.12 -2.76
N TYR A 61 5.89 6.39 -3.76
CA TYR A 61 4.67 5.60 -3.71
C TYR A 61 5.04 4.16 -3.41
N PHE A 62 4.43 3.57 -2.39
CA PHE A 62 4.61 2.17 -2.03
C PHE A 62 3.45 1.36 -2.58
N PHE A 63 3.73 0.23 -3.22
CA PHE A 63 2.73 -0.56 -3.91
C PHE A 63 2.57 -1.94 -3.33
N VAL A 64 1.31 -2.34 -3.15
CA VAL A 64 0.86 -3.69 -2.86
C VAL A 64 0.22 -4.23 -4.13
N TYR A 65 1.01 -4.95 -4.93
CA TYR A 65 0.67 -5.34 -6.29
C TYR A 65 0.25 -4.12 -7.13
N ASP A 66 -1.00 -4.05 -7.59
CA ASP A 66 -1.54 -3.00 -8.45
C ASP A 66 -2.06 -1.76 -7.69
N TYR A 67 -2.07 -1.76 -6.36
CA TYR A 67 -2.54 -0.63 -5.55
C TYR A 67 -1.40 0.04 -4.79
N GLY A 68 -1.27 1.35 -4.97
CA GLY A 68 -0.25 2.17 -4.34
C GLY A 68 -0.79 3.04 -3.24
N PHE A 69 0.06 3.40 -2.28
CA PHE A 69 -0.19 4.42 -1.29
C PHE A 69 1.00 5.39 -1.16
N LEU A 70 0.69 6.65 -0.91
CA LEU A 70 1.65 7.71 -0.61
C LEU A 70 1.28 8.36 0.71
N ASP A 71 2.23 8.47 1.62
CA ASP A 71 2.07 9.21 2.86
C ASP A 71 2.06 10.73 2.59
N LEU A 72 0.93 11.38 2.89
CA LEU A 72 0.77 12.83 2.73
C LEU A 72 1.24 13.64 3.95
N LYS A 73 2.01 13.04 4.88
CA LYS A 73 2.52 13.68 6.11
C LYS A 73 3.23 15.01 5.84
N LYS A 74 3.90 15.16 4.69
CA LYS A 74 4.53 16.43 4.27
C LYS A 74 3.55 17.61 4.19
N SER A 75 2.24 17.37 4.05
CA SER A 75 1.20 18.41 4.01
C SER A 75 0.57 18.73 5.38
N GLY A 76 1.10 18.14 6.48
CA GLY A 76 0.51 18.25 7.82
C GLY A 76 -0.79 17.46 8.00
N LYS A 77 -1.20 16.68 6.98
CA LYS A 77 -2.42 15.86 7.00
C LYS A 77 -2.06 14.40 7.28
N ASP A 78 -2.71 13.81 8.28
CA ASP A 78 -2.56 12.39 8.58
C ASP A 78 -3.43 11.52 7.66
N LYS A 79 -3.04 11.50 6.38
CA LYS A 79 -3.76 10.79 5.32
C LYS A 79 -2.82 10.02 4.40
N TYR A 80 -3.32 8.92 3.86
CA TYR A 80 -2.74 8.25 2.72
C TYR A 80 -3.46 8.66 1.45
N LEU A 81 -2.70 8.91 0.39
CA LEU A 81 -3.21 8.93 -0.95
C LEU A 81 -3.14 7.51 -1.53
N ILE A 82 -4.25 6.96 -1.99
CA ILE A 82 -4.32 5.66 -2.65
C ILE A 82 -4.43 5.87 -4.16
N VAL A 83 -3.64 5.12 -4.92
CA VAL A 83 -3.60 5.14 -6.39
C VAL A 83 -3.61 3.73 -6.94
N GLN A 84 -3.95 3.58 -8.22
CA GLN A 84 -3.77 2.33 -8.95
C GLN A 84 -2.57 2.43 -9.89
N TRP A 85 -1.78 1.37 -9.99
CA TRP A 85 -0.62 1.27 -10.89
C TRP A 85 -1.02 1.60 -12.32
N GLN A 86 -0.22 2.43 -12.99
CA GLN A 86 -0.44 2.87 -14.37
C GLN A 86 0.72 2.44 -15.26
N GLU A 87 0.48 2.29 -16.56
CA GLU A 87 1.51 1.81 -17.50
C GLU A 87 2.75 2.70 -17.52
N TYR A 88 2.58 4.03 -17.38
CA TYR A 88 3.71 4.95 -17.37
C TYR A 88 4.65 4.78 -16.15
N MET A 89 4.22 4.09 -15.08
CA MET A 89 5.03 3.83 -13.88
C MET A 89 6.01 2.67 -14.07
N LYS A 90 5.89 1.91 -15.18
CA LYS A 90 6.85 0.84 -15.53
C LYS A 90 8.18 1.38 -16.09
N LYS A 91 8.24 2.68 -16.41
CA LYS A 91 9.42 3.35 -16.98
C LYS A 91 10.33 3.85 -15.88
#